data_AF-A0A7K4IE69-F1
#
_entry.id   AF-A0A7K4IE69-F1
#
_cell.length_a   1.000
_cell.length_b   1.000
_cell.length_c   1.000
_cell.angle_alpha   90.00
_cell.angle_beta   90.00
_cell.angle_gamma   90.00
#
_symmetry.space_group_name_H-M   'P 1'
#
loop_
_entity.id
_entity.type
_entity.pdbx_description
1 polymer ?
#
loop_
_entity_poly.entity_id
_entity_poly.type
_entity_poly.pdbx_seq_one_letter_code
_entity_poly.pdbx_strand_id
1 'polypeptide(L)'
;MRFQDEATMRTEKVKAELSNLEVHMGPFRQSALKTKATAVYEDLLLTVTGEKLVVKLHARNMGNVHLEKKAVRIAAMNFEITERDGNPSVVSGSVRLEFESQADADAWYKELWQ
;
A
#
# COMPACT_ATOMS: atom_id res chain seq x y z
N MET A 1 -1.53 26.67 -20.83
CA MET A 1 -2.39 25.65 -20.20
C MET A 1 -1.47 24.85 -19.27
N ARG A 2 -1.49 25.12 -17.97
CA ARG A 2 -0.69 24.36 -17.00
C ARG A 2 -1.45 23.07 -16.72
N PHE A 3 -0.91 21.95 -17.17
CA PHE A 3 -1.34 20.65 -16.67
C PHE A 3 -1.04 20.67 -15.17
N GLN A 4 -2.04 20.38 -14.34
CA GLN A 4 -1.82 20.15 -12.92
C GLN A 4 -0.83 18.98 -12.83
N ASP A 5 0.31 19.20 -12.17
CA ASP A 5 1.10 18.10 -11.63
C ASP A 5 0.19 17.40 -10.62
N GLU A 6 -0.53 16.35 -11.02
CA GLU A 6 -1.16 15.44 -10.07
C GLU A 6 -0.02 14.90 -9.18
N ALA A 7 -0.13 15.14 -7.88
CA ALA A 7 0.96 14.92 -6.94
C ALA A 7 1.28 13.42 -6.84
N THR A 8 2.26 12.96 -7.62
CA THR A 8 2.79 11.60 -7.47
C THR A 8 3.63 11.54 -6.19
N MET A 9 3.17 10.81 -5.18
CA MET A 9 3.98 10.51 -4.01
C MET A 9 4.71 9.18 -4.20
N ARG A 10 6.03 9.18 -3.97
CA ARG A 10 6.86 7.98 -4.16
C ARG A 10 7.93 7.85 -3.07
N THR A 11 8.16 6.63 -2.60
CA THR A 11 9.28 6.31 -1.72
C THR A 11 9.81 4.92 -2.01
N GLU A 12 11.13 4.83 -2.16
CA GLU A 12 11.84 3.57 -2.38
C GLU A 12 12.33 2.99 -1.06
N LYS A 13 12.62 1.68 -1.05
CA LYS A 13 13.17 0.96 0.12
C LYS A 13 12.27 1.01 1.37
N VAL A 14 10.98 1.23 1.19
CA VAL A 14 10.01 1.11 2.29
C VAL A 14 9.89 -0.35 2.70
N LYS A 15 9.65 -0.60 3.99
CA LYS A 15 9.29 -1.94 4.46
C LYS A 15 7.77 -2.02 4.52
N ALA A 16 7.20 -2.78 3.59
CA ALA A 16 5.77 -3.06 3.54
C ALA A 16 5.45 -4.31 4.35
N GLU A 17 4.43 -4.23 5.19
CA GLU A 17 3.90 -5.33 5.98
C GLU A 17 2.40 -5.45 5.75
N LEU A 18 2.00 -6.60 5.21
CA LEU A 18 0.62 -7.01 5.02
C LEU A 18 0.23 -7.92 6.18
N SER A 19 -0.89 -7.65 6.83
CA SER A 19 -1.34 -8.39 8.01
C SER A 19 -2.86 -8.52 8.03
N ASN A 20 -3.36 -9.53 8.75
CA ASN A 20 -4.79 -9.85 8.84
C ASN A 20 -5.43 -10.01 7.45
N LEU A 21 -4.74 -10.71 6.55
CA LEU A 21 -5.21 -10.91 5.19
C LEU A 21 -6.31 -11.97 5.16
N GLU A 22 -7.44 -11.58 4.59
CA GLU A 22 -8.54 -12.46 4.23
C GLU A 22 -8.66 -12.48 2.71
N VAL A 23 -8.60 -13.67 2.11
CA VAL A 23 -8.61 -13.85 0.67
C VAL A 23 -10.04 -14.11 0.21
N HIS A 24 -10.58 -13.17 -0.57
CA HIS A 24 -11.94 -13.27 -1.12
C HIS A 24 -11.95 -14.02 -2.44
N MET A 25 -10.94 -13.77 -3.29
CA MET A 25 -10.80 -14.38 -4.60
C MET A 25 -9.32 -14.53 -4.98
N GLY A 26 -9.01 -15.52 -5.80
CA GLY A 26 -7.68 -15.69 -6.41
C GLY A 26 -6.77 -16.70 -5.70
N PRO A 27 -5.53 -16.88 -6.20
CA PRO A 27 -4.62 -17.94 -5.77
C PRO A 27 -3.82 -17.65 -4.49
N PHE A 28 -3.79 -16.42 -3.98
CA PHE A 28 -2.99 -16.07 -2.79
C PHE A 28 -3.45 -16.86 -1.56
N ARG A 29 -2.51 -17.32 -0.72
CA ARG A 29 -2.81 -18.18 0.45
C ARG A 29 -2.21 -17.71 1.77
N GLN A 30 -1.49 -16.59 1.78
CA GLN A 30 -0.81 -16.13 3.00
C GLN A 30 -1.73 -15.21 3.81
N SER A 31 -1.68 -15.30 5.13
CA SER A 31 -2.44 -14.42 6.04
C SER A 31 -1.67 -13.14 6.43
N ALA A 32 -0.36 -13.14 6.21
CA ALA A 32 0.52 -12.00 6.44
C ALA A 32 1.79 -12.13 5.58
N LEU A 33 2.43 -11.00 5.29
CA LEU A 33 3.67 -10.96 4.54
C LEU A 33 4.44 -9.66 4.80
N LYS A 34 5.76 -9.72 4.64
CA LYS A 34 6.65 -8.58 4.80
C LYS A 34 7.67 -8.53 3.69
N THR A 35 7.85 -7.37 3.08
CA THR A 35 8.80 -7.19 1.99
C THR A 35 9.40 -5.79 2.00
N LYS A 36 10.62 -5.65 1.48
CA LYS A 36 11.08 -4.35 1.00
C LYS A 36 10.37 -4.04 -0.31
N ALA A 37 9.98 -2.79 -0.50
CA ALA A 37 9.18 -2.37 -1.63
C ALA A 37 9.47 -0.93 -2.04
N THR A 38 8.93 -0.57 -3.19
CA THR A 38 8.68 0.82 -3.58
C THR A 38 7.19 1.07 -3.43
N ALA A 39 6.84 2.13 -2.69
CA ALA A 39 5.46 2.61 -2.59
C ALA A 39 5.28 3.83 -3.51
N VAL A 40 4.20 3.83 -4.27
CA VAL A 40 3.77 4.92 -5.16
C VAL A 40 2.30 5.17 -4.90
N TYR A 41 1.92 6.43 -4.74
CA TYR A 41 0.53 6.86 -4.72
C TYR A 41 0.34 7.91 -5.81
N GLU A 42 -0.51 7.58 -6.76
CA GLU A 42 -0.88 8.40 -7.93
C GLU A 42 -2.32 8.06 -8.31
N ASP A 43 -3.09 9.02 -8.82
CA ASP A 43 -4.46 8.82 -9.32
C ASP A 43 -5.37 8.04 -8.35
N LEU A 44 -5.27 8.35 -7.04
CA LEU A 44 -6.02 7.68 -5.98
C LEU A 44 -5.72 6.17 -5.86
N LEU A 45 -4.56 5.72 -6.34
CA LEU A 45 -4.11 4.33 -6.32
C LEU A 45 -2.76 4.20 -5.61
N LEU A 46 -2.75 3.50 -4.48
CA LEU A 46 -1.54 3.05 -3.82
C LEU A 46 -1.05 1.77 -4.49
N THR A 47 0.14 1.84 -5.08
CA THR A 47 0.88 0.68 -5.59
C THR A 47 2.09 0.40 -4.71
N VAL A 48 2.21 -0.84 -4.20
CA VAL A 48 3.37 -1.31 -3.44
C VAL A 48 4.03 -2.44 -4.20
N THR A 49 5.18 -2.16 -4.81
CA THR A 49 5.93 -3.12 -5.63
C THR A 49 7.08 -3.69 -4.82
N GLY A 50 6.94 -4.95 -4.40
CA GLY A 50 8.00 -5.75 -3.80
C GLY A 50 8.68 -6.66 -4.81
N GLU A 51 9.68 -7.42 -4.37
CA GLU A 51 10.43 -8.34 -5.24
C GLU A 51 9.57 -9.48 -5.81
N LYS A 52 8.60 -9.96 -5.00
CA LYS A 52 7.78 -11.14 -5.31
C LYS A 52 6.31 -10.83 -5.53
N LEU A 53 5.89 -9.57 -5.35
CA LEU A 53 4.50 -9.20 -5.42
C LEU A 53 4.29 -7.73 -5.76
N VAL A 54 3.10 -7.44 -6.25
CA VAL A 54 2.57 -6.09 -6.39
C VAL A 54 1.26 -6.00 -5.61
N VAL A 55 1.13 -5.00 -4.76
CA VAL A 55 -0.13 -4.65 -4.09
C VAL A 55 -0.72 -3.43 -4.79
N LYS A 56 -2.03 -3.44 -5.07
CA LYS A 56 -2.77 -2.29 -5.58
C LYS A 56 -3.98 -2.01 -4.72
N LEU A 57 -4.02 -0.84 -4.10
CA LEU A 57 -5.07 -0.40 -3.20
C LEU A 57 -5.61 0.96 -3.64
N HIS A 58 -6.86 0.99 -4.11
CA HIS A 58 -7.54 2.22 -4.45
C HIS A 58 -7.94 2.98 -3.16
N ALA A 59 -7.78 4.29 -3.14
CA ALA A 59 -8.14 5.19 -2.03
C ALA A 59 -9.55 4.95 -1.49
N ARG A 60 -10.54 4.70 -2.36
CA ARG A 60 -11.94 4.41 -1.95
C ARG A 60 -12.09 3.16 -1.07
N ASN A 61 -11.10 2.28 -1.08
CA ASN A 61 -11.06 1.05 -0.28
C ASN A 61 -10.19 1.20 0.97
N MET A 62 -9.58 2.36 1.21
CA MET A 62 -8.89 2.67 2.45
C MET A 62 -9.95 3.03 3.50
N GLY A 63 -10.20 2.12 4.44
CA GLY A 63 -11.20 2.31 5.48
C GLY A 63 -10.73 3.31 6.54
N ASN A 64 -9.52 3.11 7.07
CA ASN A 64 -8.87 4.01 8.02
C ASN A 64 -7.37 4.06 7.76
N VAL A 65 -6.78 5.22 7.97
CA VAL A 65 -5.33 5.43 7.92
C VAL A 65 -4.86 5.91 9.29
N HIS A 66 -3.81 5.27 9.82
CA HIS A 66 -3.21 5.61 11.11
C HIS A 66 -1.74 5.98 10.93
N LEU A 67 -1.35 7.13 11.48
CA LEU A 67 0.04 7.51 11.63
C LEU A 67 0.65 6.80 12.85
N GLU A 68 1.75 6.10 12.62
CA GLU A 68 2.56 5.43 13.64
C GLU A 68 3.98 6.02 13.66
N LYS A 69 4.83 5.56 14.59
CA LYS A 69 6.25 5.94 14.60
C LYS A 69 6.95 5.43 13.33
N LYS A 70 7.38 6.35 12.48
CA LYS A 70 8.00 6.11 11.17
C LYS A 70 7.20 5.17 10.26
N ALA A 71 5.87 5.15 10.40
CA ALA A 71 5.04 4.26 9.61
C ALA A 71 3.63 4.80 9.42
N VAL A 72 2.97 4.32 8.37
CA VAL A 72 1.53 4.51 8.14
C VAL A 72 0.89 3.14 8.03
N ARG A 73 -0.22 2.94 8.76
CA ARG A 73 -1.04 1.73 8.67
C ARG A 73 -2.37 2.07 8.03
N ILE A 74 -2.74 1.29 7.03
CA ILE A 74 -3.97 1.42 6.26
C ILE A 74 -4.80 0.17 6.51
N ALA A 75 -5.98 0.33 7.11
CA ALA A 75 -7.00 -0.70 7.12
C ALA A 75 -7.70 -0.67 5.76
N ALA A 76 -7.60 -1.76 5.01
CA ALA A 76 -8.05 -1.84 3.62
C ALA A 76 -9.22 -2.82 3.49
N MET A 77 -10.33 -2.32 2.96
CA MET A 77 -11.55 -3.11 2.75
C MET A 77 -11.38 -4.10 1.59
N ASN A 78 -10.71 -3.69 0.52
CA ASN A 78 -10.44 -4.53 -0.65
C ASN A 78 -9.20 -4.01 -1.40
N PHE A 79 -8.27 -4.90 -1.72
CA PHE A 79 -7.12 -4.59 -2.55
C PHE A 79 -6.62 -5.83 -3.30
N GLU A 80 -5.84 -5.59 -4.34
CA GLU A 80 -5.26 -6.65 -5.15
C GLU A 80 -3.86 -6.99 -4.66
N ILE A 81 -3.55 -8.27 -4.56
CA ILE A 81 -2.19 -8.80 -4.47
C ILE A 81 -1.94 -9.68 -5.68
N THR A 82 -0.89 -9.37 -6.42
CA THR A 82 -0.41 -10.18 -7.54
C THR A 82 0.97 -10.70 -7.20
N GLU A 83 1.11 -12.01 -6.99
CA GLU A 83 2.42 -12.66 -6.93
C GLU A 83 3.07 -12.61 -8.32
N ARG A 84 4.41 -12.55 -8.37
CA ARG A 84 5.16 -12.44 -9.63
C ARG A 84 4.72 -13.53 -10.63
N ASP A 85 4.27 -13.11 -11.81
CA ASP A 85 3.75 -13.94 -12.90
C ASP A 85 2.46 -14.73 -12.59
N GLY A 86 1.77 -14.40 -11.49
CA GLY A 86 0.51 -15.00 -11.07
C GLY A 86 -0.73 -14.21 -11.46
N ASN A 87 -1.90 -14.81 -11.22
CA ASN A 87 -3.18 -14.12 -11.30
C ASN A 87 -3.43 -13.27 -10.05
N PRO A 88 -4.10 -12.10 -10.17
CA PRO A 88 -4.41 -11.27 -9.01
C PRO A 88 -5.32 -11.99 -8.03
N SER A 89 -5.12 -11.71 -6.75
CA SER A 89 -6.03 -12.08 -5.67
C SER A 89 -6.65 -10.83 -5.06
N VAL A 90 -7.95 -10.90 -4.79
CA VAL A 90 -8.67 -9.84 -4.07
C VAL A 90 -8.68 -10.21 -2.60
N VAL A 91 -8.15 -9.32 -1.77
CA VAL A 91 -8.01 -9.53 -0.34
C VAL A 91 -8.48 -8.31 0.46
N SER A 92 -8.81 -8.51 1.72
CA SER A 92 -8.92 -7.43 2.72
C SER A 92 -7.86 -7.60 3.80
N GLY A 93 -7.60 -6.54 4.58
CA GLY A 93 -6.65 -6.62 5.69
C GLY A 93 -5.99 -5.29 6.01
N SER A 94 -4.73 -5.32 6.42
CA SER A 94 -3.97 -4.12 6.76
C SER A 94 -2.66 -4.03 5.97
N VAL A 95 -2.39 -2.86 5.40
CA VAL A 95 -1.12 -2.50 4.75
C VAL A 95 -0.39 -1.52 5.65
N ARG A 96 0.81 -1.88 6.11
CA ARG A 96 1.69 -0.99 6.87
C ARG A 96 2.92 -0.66 6.05
N LEU A 97 3.19 0.63 5.87
CA LEU A 97 4.39 1.15 5.23
C LEU A 97 5.29 1.75 6.30
N GLU A 98 6.47 1.17 6.51
CA GLU A 98 7.50 1.69 7.42
C GLU A 98 8.60 2.39 6.62
N PHE A 99 8.95 3.59 7.07
CA PHE A 99 9.84 4.55 6.40
C PHE A 99 11.13 4.77 7.21
N GLU A 100 12.13 5.39 6.59
CA GLU A 100 13.41 5.68 7.24
C GLU A 100 13.29 6.81 8.28
N SER A 101 12.41 7.78 8.02
CA SER A 101 12.19 8.95 8.88
C SER A 101 10.72 9.12 9.31
N GLN A 102 10.50 9.89 10.39
CA GLN A 102 9.15 10.28 10.80
C GLN A 102 8.54 11.28 9.80
N ALA A 103 9.35 12.16 9.22
CA ALA A 103 8.89 13.15 8.26
C ALA A 103 8.27 12.50 7.01
N ASP A 104 8.84 11.39 6.54
CA ASP A 104 8.26 10.62 5.43
C ASP A 104 6.91 10.03 5.82
N ALA A 105 6.81 9.44 7.02
CA ALA A 105 5.55 8.89 7.52
C ALA A 105 4.46 9.98 7.62
N ASP A 106 4.81 11.17 8.12
CA ASP A 106 3.90 12.29 8.23
C ASP A 106 3.44 12.80 6.86
N ALA A 107 4.35 12.83 5.87
CA ALA A 107 4.01 13.20 4.50
C ALA A 107 3.06 12.19 3.86
N TRP A 108 3.34 10.89 4.02
CA TRP A 108 2.51 9.82 3.48
C TRP A 108 1.13 9.79 4.14
N TYR A 109 1.06 10.04 5.43
CA TYR A 109 -0.20 10.12 6.15
C TYR A 109 -1.10 11.25 5.62
N LYS A 110 -0.51 12.43 5.35
CA LYS A 110 -1.25 13.56 4.77
C LYS A 110 -1.78 13.21 3.37
N GLU A 111 -0.96 12.60 2.54
CA GLU A 111 -1.35 12.24 1.17
C GLU A 111 -2.46 11.18 1.11
N LEU A 112 -2.45 10.20 2.03
CA LEU A 112 -3.40 9.08 2.02
C LEU A 112 -4.74 9.37 2.71
N TRP A 113 -4.84 10.45 3.49
CA TRP A 113 -6.00 10.69 4.37
C TRP A 113 -6.59 12.11 4.29
N GLN A 114 -5.99 13.02 3.51
CA GLN A 114 -6.63 14.31 3.18
C GLN A 114 -7.65 14.14 2.05
#